data_AF-A0A932H3I8-F1
#
_entry.id   AF-A0A932H3I8-F1
#
_cell.length_a   1.000
_cell.length_b   1.000
_cell.length_c   1.000
_cell.angle_alpha   90.00
_cell.angle_beta   90.00
_cell.angle_gamma   90.00
#
_symmetry.space_group_name_H-M   'P 1'
#
loop_
_entity.id
_entity.type
_entity.pdbx_description
1 polymer ?
#
loop_
_entity_poly.entity_id
_entity_poly.type
_entity_poly.pdbx_seq_one_letter_code
_entity_poly.pdbx_strand_id
1 'polypeptide(L)' 'SARYSSTPHDGPAKGQAVSEQWDTMVDIWYRDVGYDRKTGKPLPETLRALGLDWLAKDLWGRKA' A
#
# COMPACT_ATOMS: atom_id res chain seq x y z
N SER A 1 0.88 -15.27 -0.72
CA SER A 1 0.97 -16.71 -1.03
C SER A 1 2.40 -17.01 -1.45
N ALA A 2 3.03 -18.03 -0.87
CA ALA A 2 4.42 -18.40 -1.17
C ALA A 2 4.65 -18.63 -2.67
N ARG A 3 3.62 -19.03 -3.42
CA ARG A 3 3.68 -19.21 -4.87
C ARG A 3 4.03 -17.94 -5.65
N TYR A 4 3.56 -16.77 -5.21
CA TYR A 4 3.76 -15.51 -5.94
C TYR A 4 5.04 -14.78 -5.53
N SER A 5 5.62 -15.16 -4.39
CA SER A 5 6.84 -14.54 -3.86
C SER A 5 8.03 -15.48 -3.88
N SER A 6 7.88 -16.70 -4.40
CA SER A 6 8.95 -17.68 -4.51
C SER A 6 10.06 -17.20 -5.43
N THR A 7 11.31 -17.43 -5.03
CA THR A 7 12.48 -17.12 -5.84
C THR A 7 12.47 -17.90 -7.16
N PRO A 8 12.58 -17.23 -8.32
CA PRO A 8 12.67 -17.91 -9.60
C PRO A 8 13.89 -18.83 -9.66
N HIS A 9 13.69 -20.06 -10.16
CA HIS A 9 14.75 -21.07 -10.25
C HIS A 9 15.53 -21.00 -11.59
N ASP A 10 14.97 -20.35 -12.60
CA ASP A 10 15.52 -20.23 -13.95
C ASP A 10 15.18 -18.86 -14.59
N GLY A 11 15.64 -18.67 -15.84
CA GLY A 11 15.42 -17.45 -16.61
C GLY A 11 16.22 -16.23 -16.13
N PRO A 12 15.97 -15.04 -16.72
CA PRO A 12 16.72 -13.81 -16.43
C PRO A 12 16.59 -13.31 -14.98
N ALA A 13 15.48 -13.64 -14.31
CA ALA A 13 15.21 -13.25 -12.93
C ALA A 13 15.64 -14.32 -11.90
N LYS A 14 16.35 -15.37 -12.33
CA LYS A 14 16.83 -16.45 -11.46
C LYS A 14 17.52 -15.88 -10.21
N GLY A 15 17.14 -16.39 -9.05
CA GLY A 15 17.74 -16.02 -7.76
C GLY A 15 17.28 -14.67 -7.20
N GLN A 16 16.44 -13.91 -7.90
CA GLN A 16 15.94 -12.62 -7.42
C GLN A 16 14.64 -12.81 -6.65
N ALA A 17 14.68 -12.65 -5.33
CA ALA A 17 13.54 -12.89 -4.46
C ALA A 17 12.78 -11.59 -4.15
N VAL A 18 11.59 -11.40 -4.75
CA VAL A 18 10.74 -10.22 -4.47
C VAL A 18 10.33 -10.15 -3.00
N SER A 19 10.24 -11.29 -2.30
CA SER A 19 9.92 -11.37 -0.88
C SER A 19 10.87 -10.54 -0.01
N GLU A 20 12.14 -10.39 -0.40
CA GLU A 20 13.13 -9.62 0.34
C GLU A 20 12.86 -8.11 0.33
N GLN A 21 12.14 -7.63 -0.69
CA GLN A 21 11.82 -6.20 -0.87
C GLN A 21 10.33 -5.90 -0.65
N TRP A 22 9.53 -6.92 -0.37
CA TRP A 22 8.08 -6.81 -0.37
C TRP A 22 7.55 -5.75 0.60
N ASP A 23 8.04 -5.74 1.84
CA ASP A 23 7.60 -4.76 2.83
C ASP A 23 7.97 -3.33 2.41
N THR A 24 9.17 -3.12 1.87
CA THR A 24 9.58 -1.81 1.34
C THR A 24 8.71 -1.36 0.17
N MET A 25 8.37 -2.26 -0.75
CA MET A 25 7.48 -1.96 -1.88
C MET A 25 6.09 -1.55 -1.40
N VAL A 26 5.54 -2.28 -0.42
CA VAL A 26 4.23 -1.98 0.16
C VAL A 26 4.27 -0.64 0.89
N ASP A 27 5.31 -0.36 1.67
CA ASP A 27 5.45 0.91 2.39
C ASP A 27 5.54 2.11 1.43
N ILE A 28 6.31 1.96 0.35
CA ILE A 28 6.40 2.96 -0.73
C ILE A 28 5.03 3.20 -1.35
N TRP A 29 4.29 2.14 -1.67
CA TRP A 29 2.95 2.25 -2.27
C TRP A 29 1.97 3.01 -1.35
N TYR A 30 1.91 2.63 -0.06
CA TYR A 30 1.05 3.31 0.91
C TYR A 30 1.40 4.80 1.04
N ARG A 31 2.69 5.11 1.15
CA ARG A 31 3.19 6.50 1.22
C ARG A 31 2.80 7.30 -0.02
N ASP A 32 3.09 6.78 -1.20
CA ASP A 32 2.99 7.54 -2.45
C ASP A 32 1.54 7.71 -2.91
N VAL A 33 0.68 6.74 -2.63
CA VAL A 33 -0.76 6.82 -2.92
C VAL A 33 -1.51 7.62 -1.84
N GLY A 34 -0.89 7.88 -0.69
CA GLY A 34 -1.48 8.65 0.40
C GLY A 34 -2.48 7.83 1.23
N TYR A 35 -2.07 6.63 1.64
CA TYR A 35 -2.83 5.72 2.50
C TYR A 35 -2.05 5.45 3.78
N ASP A 36 -2.76 5.29 4.89
CA ASP A 36 -2.18 4.93 6.18
C ASP A 36 -1.79 3.44 6.20
N ARG A 37 -0.49 3.17 6.35
CA ARG A 37 0.09 1.82 6.30
C ARG A 37 -0.46 0.88 7.39
N LYS A 38 -0.87 1.43 8.52
CA LYS A 38 -1.33 0.67 9.69
C LYS A 38 -2.78 0.20 9.53
N THR A 39 -3.66 1.08 9.04
CA THR A 39 -5.11 0.83 8.94
C THR A 39 -5.55 0.40 7.55
N GLY A 40 -4.74 0.64 6.52
CA GLY A 40 -5.10 0.39 5.13
C GLY A 40 -6.05 1.45 4.53
N LYS A 41 -6.38 2.49 5.29
CA LYS A 41 -7.33 3.53 4.87
C LYS A 41 -6.63 4.62 4.06
N PRO A 42 -7.30 5.22 3.06
CA PRO A 42 -6.82 6.46 2.46
C PRO A 42 -6.72 7.55 3.52
N LEU A 43 -5.66 8.37 3.47
CA LEU A 43 -5.50 9.49 4.41
C LEU A 43 -6.63 10.52 4.21
N PRO A 44 -7.03 11.24 5.29
CA PRO A 44 -8.05 12.28 5.17
C PRO A 44 -7.70 13.33 4.11
N GLU A 45 -6.44 13.76 4.00
CA GLU A 45 -6.02 14.70 2.95
C GLU A 45 -6.22 14.15 1.53
N THR A 46 -5.92 12.87 1.30
CA THR A 46 -6.11 12.20 0.01
C THR A 46 -7.59 12.19 -0.38
N LEU A 47 -8.47 11.87 0.57
CA LEU A 47 -9.91 11.87 0.34
C LEU A 47 -10.44 13.27 0.01
N ARG A 48 -10.01 14.30 0.75
CA ARG A 48 -10.40 15.70 0.47
C ARG A 48 -9.89 16.17 -0.88
N ALA A 49 -8.65 15.85 -1.24
CA ALA A 49 -8.09 16.19 -2.54
C ALA A 49 -8.90 15.58 -3.71
N LEU A 50 -9.56 14.45 -3.46
CA LEU A 50 -10.45 13.77 -4.41
C LEU A 50 -11.94 14.21 -4.30
N GLY A 51 -12.28 15.17 -3.43
CA GLY A 51 -13.64 15.62 -3.21
C GLY A 51 -14.53 14.66 -2.41
N LEU A 52 -13.91 13.78 -1.60
CA LEU A 52 -14.57 12.73 -0.81
C LEU A 52 -14.62 13.07 0.69
N ASP A 53 -14.84 14.33 1.05
CA ASP A 53 -14.92 14.82 2.44
C ASP A 53 -15.93 14.05 3.30
N TRP A 54 -17.02 13.60 2.69
CA TRP A 54 -18.02 12.78 3.38
C TRP A 54 -17.43 11.44 3.85
N LEU A 55 -16.63 10.79 3.00
CA LEU A 55 -16.00 9.50 3.30
C LEU A 55 -14.86 9.65 4.31
N ALA A 56 -14.14 10.78 4.27
CA ALA A 56 -13.13 11.09 5.28
C ALA A 56 -13.74 11.08 6.70
N LYS A 57 -14.93 11.69 6.86
CA LYS A 57 -15.65 11.72 8.15
C LYS A 57 -16.12 10.35 8.59
N ASP A 58 -16.54 9.49 7.68
CA ASP A 58 -16.99 8.12 8.00
C ASP A 58 -15.82 7.21 8.40
N LEU A 59 -14.68 7.31 7.70
CA LEU A 59 -13.52 6.45 7.94
C LEU A 59 -12.67 6.88 9.14
N TRP A 60 -12.59 8.19 9.40
CA TRP A 60 -11.68 8.77 10.40
C TRP A 60 -12.39 9.55 11.52
N GLY A 61 -13.71 9.73 11.42
CA GLY A 61 -14.54 10.43 12.40
C GLY A 61 -14.75 11.91 12.07
N ARG A 62 -15.65 12.56 12.83
CA ARG A 62 -16.12 13.94 12.58
C ARG A 62 -15.05 15.05 12.61
N LYS A 63 -13.84 14.76 13.08
CA LYS A 63 -12.72 15.72 13.13
C LYS A 63 -11.74 15.58 11.95
N ALA A 64 -12.00 14.64 11.05
CA ALA A 64 -11.17 14.36 9.89
C ALA A 64 -11.28 15.44 8.82
#